data_AF-A0A2G9GUX1-F1
#
_entry.id   AF-A0A2G9GUX1-F1
#
_cell.length_a   1.000
_cell.length_b   1.000
_cell.length_c   1.000
_cell.angle_alpha   90.00
_cell.angle_beta   90.00
_cell.angle_gamma   90.00
#
_symmetry.space_group_name_H-M   'P 1'
#
loop_
_entity.id
_entity.type
_entity.pdbx_description
1 polymer ?
#
loop_
_entity_poly.entity_id
_entity_poly.type
_entity_poly.pdbx_seq_one_letter_code
_entity_poly.pdbx_strand_id
1 'polypeptide(L)'
;MWLIRGLSSDLFGTLEYINNHLGTSSRGFDVTNKTNDNELRKRYDEGMFEFGVASPMFVPLSTAAIMNLAAFLWGIFQVLMGKYDLFGQVFIAGFGVVNSWPIYEAMVLRSDKGKMPTKITLIAGFLAWIMFVLSSFVVRM
;
A
#
# COMPACT_ATOMS: atom_id res chain seq x y z
N MET A 1 9.02 -6.65 -5.54
CA MET A 1 9.40 -5.33 -6.12
C MET A 1 8.40 -4.78 -7.13
N TRP A 2 7.83 -5.60 -8.01
CA TRP A 2 6.93 -5.13 -9.07
C TRP A 2 5.66 -4.47 -8.54
N LEU A 3 4.99 -5.08 -7.55
CA LEU A 3 3.79 -4.51 -6.92
C LEU A 3 4.06 -3.14 -6.29
N ILE A 4 5.21 -2.99 -5.62
CA ILE A 4 5.62 -1.73 -5.00
C ILE A 4 5.83 -0.66 -6.07
N ARG A 5 6.57 -0.97 -7.14
CA ARG A 5 6.80 -0.04 -8.26
C ARG A 5 5.51 0.38 -8.95
N GLY A 6 4.63 -0.59 -9.22
CA GLY A 6 3.33 -0.35 -9.84
C GLY A 6 2.47 0.62 -9.05
N LEU A 7 2.40 0.45 -7.72
CA LEU A 7 1.58 1.30 -6.84
C LEU A 7 2.26 2.60 -6.41
N SER A 8 3.54 2.80 -6.74
CA SER A 8 4.30 4.01 -6.40
C SER A 8 4.81 4.72 -7.65
N SER A 9 6.02 4.40 -8.12
CA SER A 9 6.68 5.09 -9.23
C SER A 9 5.86 5.13 -10.50
N ASP A 10 5.26 3.99 -10.87
CA ASP A 10 4.61 3.85 -12.17
C ASP A 10 3.25 4.56 -12.16
N LEU A 11 2.49 4.43 -11.05
CA LEU A 11 1.25 5.16 -10.83
C LEU A 11 1.47 6.68 -10.83
N PHE A 12 2.42 7.16 -10.02
CA PHE A 12 2.69 8.59 -9.90
C PHE A 12 3.31 9.18 -11.18
N GLY A 13 4.20 8.44 -11.86
CA GLY A 13 4.74 8.85 -13.15
C GLY A 13 3.66 8.96 -14.23
N THR A 14 2.69 8.03 -14.24
CA THR A 14 1.54 8.10 -15.16
C THR A 14 0.63 9.28 -14.84
N LEU A 15 0.34 9.52 -13.56
CA LEU A 15 -0.44 10.69 -13.13
C LEU A 15 0.25 12.00 -13.50
N GLU A 16 1.56 12.09 -13.31
CA GLU A 16 2.34 13.27 -13.70
C GLU A 16 2.31 13.49 -15.21
N TYR A 17 2.48 12.43 -16.01
CA TYR A 17 2.38 12.50 -17.47
C TYR A 17 1.01 13.04 -17.91
N ILE A 18 -0.08 12.51 -17.38
CA ILE A 18 -1.44 12.97 -17.67
C ILE A 18 -1.62 14.44 -17.26
N ASN A 19 -1.15 14.82 -16.07
CA ASN A 19 -1.26 16.17 -15.54
C ASN A 19 -0.51 17.18 -16.42
N ASN A 20 0.71 16.84 -16.86
CA ASN A 20 1.48 17.66 -17.79
C ASN A 20 0.76 17.85 -19.13
N HIS A 21 0.10 16.81 -19.63
CA HIS A 21 -0.72 16.92 -20.85
C HIS A 21 -1.97 17.80 -20.68
N LEU A 22 -2.52 17.88 -19.47
CA LEU A 22 -3.67 18.72 -19.14
C LEU A 22 -3.28 20.18 -18.83
N GLY A 23 -1.99 20.55 -18.95
CA GLY A 23 -1.51 21.93 -18.77
C GLY A 23 -1.38 22.38 -17.31
N THR A 24 -1.52 21.47 -16.35
CA THR A 24 -1.28 21.73 -14.93
C THR A 24 0.19 21.44 -14.62
N SER A 25 0.95 22.49 -14.28
CA SER A 25 2.38 22.38 -13.91
C SER A 25 2.56 21.32 -12.82
N SER A 26 3.41 20.31 -13.05
CA SER A 26 3.70 19.29 -12.05
C SER A 26 4.43 19.87 -10.83
N ARG A 27 4.28 19.17 -9.71
CA ARG A 27 4.89 19.51 -8.43
C ARG A 27 6.40 19.19 -8.54
N GLY A 28 7.27 20.14 -8.21
CA GLY A 28 8.72 19.99 -8.36
C GLY A 28 9.28 18.74 -7.65
N PHE A 29 10.32 18.14 -8.24
CA PHE A 29 11.01 16.99 -7.68
C PHE A 29 11.79 17.41 -6.43
N ASP A 30 11.33 16.98 -5.27
CA ASP A 30 12.04 17.23 -4.02
C ASP A 30 13.18 16.22 -3.87
N VAL A 31 14.41 16.72 -3.75
CA VAL A 31 15.60 15.87 -3.68
C VAL A 31 15.59 15.18 -2.32
N THR A 32 15.64 13.85 -2.33
CA THR A 32 15.66 13.07 -1.08
C THR A 32 16.85 13.48 -0.23
N ASN A 33 16.57 13.88 1.01
CA ASN A 33 17.61 14.24 1.97
C ASN A 33 18.42 12.99 2.32
N LYS A 34 19.67 12.91 1.84
CA LYS A 34 20.63 11.83 2.12
C LYS A 34 21.42 12.11 3.39
N THR A 35 20.76 12.60 4.44
CA THR A 35 21.40 12.79 5.75
C THR A 35 21.98 11.45 6.22
N ASN A 36 23.23 11.47 6.67
CA ASN A 36 23.94 10.31 7.18
C ASN A 36 23.45 9.97 8.60
N ASP A 37 22.23 9.43 8.69
CA ASP A 37 21.68 8.87 9.94
C ASP A 37 22.14 7.41 10.08
N ASN A 38 22.89 7.13 11.15
CA ASN A 38 23.41 5.80 11.43
C ASN A 38 22.29 4.76 11.62
N GLU A 39 21.11 5.17 12.14
CA GLU A 39 19.96 4.27 12.30
C GLU A 39 19.36 3.89 10.94
N LEU A 40 19.24 4.86 10.03
CA LEU A 40 18.75 4.64 8.67
C LEU A 40 19.68 3.68 7.91
N ARG A 41 20.99 3.88 8.05
CA ARG A 41 22.02 3.07 7.40
C ARG A 41 22.01 1.62 7.92
N LYS A 42 21.85 1.43 9.23
CA LYS A 42 21.70 0.09 9.82
C LYS A 42 20.48 -0.65 9.25
N ARG A 43 19.33 0.00 9.16
CA ARG A 43 18.12 -0.61 8.57
C ARG A 43 18.31 -0.99 7.10
N TYR A 44 19.00 -0.15 6.35
CA TYR A 44 19.34 -0.43 4.96
C TYR A 44 20.22 -1.69 4.83
N ASP A 45 21.27 -1.80 5.64
CA ASP A 45 22.18 -2.95 5.63
C ASP A 45 21.47 -4.26 6.07
N GLU A 46 20.47 -4.16 6.95
CA GLU A 46 19.60 -5.26 7.38
C GLU A 46 18.48 -5.60 6.35
N GLY A 47 18.41 -4.88 5.22
CA GLY A 47 17.41 -5.10 4.18
C GLY A 47 15.99 -4.66 4.57
N MET A 48 15.86 -3.83 5.60
CA MET A 48 14.56 -3.33 6.08
C MET A 48 14.12 -2.09 5.30
N PHE A 49 12.83 -2.03 4.99
CA PHE A 49 12.25 -0.91 4.26
C PHE A 49 12.04 0.33 5.15
N GLU A 50 12.50 1.47 4.66
CA GLU A 50 12.28 2.78 5.29
C GLU A 50 10.93 3.37 4.86
N PHE A 51 10.05 3.68 5.81
CA PHE A 51 8.82 4.43 5.52
C PHE A 51 8.63 5.66 6.42
N GLY A 52 9.67 6.09 7.15
CA GLY A 52 9.55 7.11 8.19
C GLY A 52 9.24 8.49 7.65
N VAL A 53 9.64 8.74 6.40
CA VAL A 53 9.36 9.99 5.69
C VAL A 53 7.96 9.94 5.11
N ALA A 54 7.12 10.93 5.45
CA ALA A 54 5.76 11.00 4.94
C ALA A 54 5.75 11.24 3.42
N SER A 55 5.45 10.19 2.66
CA SER A 55 5.32 10.23 1.20
C SER A 55 3.90 9.91 0.74
N PRO A 56 3.31 10.70 -0.17
CA PRO A 56 2.03 10.39 -0.81
C PRO A 56 2.02 9.02 -1.51
N MET A 57 3.18 8.53 -1.96
CA MET A 57 3.32 7.24 -2.63
C MET A 57 2.97 6.05 -1.74
N PHE A 58 3.02 6.22 -0.42
CA PHE A 58 2.67 5.17 0.53
C PHE A 58 1.16 4.99 0.67
N VAL A 59 0.34 6.00 0.31
CA VAL A 59 -1.12 5.92 0.41
C VAL A 59 -1.69 4.79 -0.45
N PRO A 60 -1.52 4.77 -1.79
CA PRO A 60 -2.06 3.69 -2.63
C PRO A 60 -1.47 2.33 -2.27
N LEU A 61 -0.19 2.28 -1.90
CA LEU A 61 0.50 1.07 -1.47
C LEU A 61 -0.15 0.45 -0.22
N SER A 62 -0.39 1.27 0.81
CA SER A 62 -1.02 0.85 2.06
C SER A 62 -2.49 0.53 1.88
N THR A 63 -3.23 1.28 1.07
CA THR A 63 -4.63 0.98 0.75
C THR A 63 -4.74 -0.38 0.05
N ALA A 64 -3.91 -0.66 -0.95
CA ALA A 64 -3.91 -1.95 -1.63
C ALA A 64 -3.55 -3.11 -0.68
N ALA A 65 -2.61 -2.91 0.24
CA ALA A 65 -2.27 -3.89 1.27
C ALA A 65 -3.49 -4.18 2.17
N ILE A 66 -4.14 -3.15 2.72
CA ILE A 66 -5.34 -3.31 3.57
C ILE A 66 -6.46 -4.04 2.82
N MET A 67 -6.71 -3.67 1.56
CA MET A 67 -7.72 -4.31 0.72
C MET A 67 -7.40 -5.79 0.48
N ASN A 68 -6.16 -6.14 0.12
CA ASN A 68 -5.74 -7.52 -0.09
C ASN A 68 -5.89 -8.36 1.18
N LEU A 69 -5.52 -7.81 2.35
CA LEU A 69 -5.68 -8.49 3.63
C LEU A 69 -7.15 -8.78 3.95
N ALA A 70 -8.01 -7.78 3.83
CA ALA A 70 -9.43 -7.93 4.10
C ALA A 70 -10.10 -8.88 3.10
N ALA A 71 -9.76 -8.81 1.81
CA ALA A 71 -10.24 -9.74 0.79
C ALA A 71 -9.77 -11.18 1.06
N PHE A 72 -8.52 -11.37 1.50
CA PHE A 72 -7.98 -12.67 1.84
C PHE A 72 -8.71 -13.29 3.04
N LEU A 73 -8.87 -12.54 4.12
CA LEU A 73 -9.58 -13.01 5.32
C LEU A 73 -11.04 -13.35 5.03
N TRP A 74 -11.74 -12.46 4.31
CA TRP A 74 -13.12 -12.69 3.91
C TRP A 74 -13.25 -13.89 2.97
N GLY A 75 -12.33 -14.02 2.01
CA GLY A 75 -12.34 -15.12 1.06
C GLY A 75 -12.06 -16.48 1.72
N ILE A 76 -11.13 -16.55 2.68
CA ILE A 76 -10.92 -17.77 3.50
C ILE A 76 -12.22 -18.16 4.20
N PHE A 77 -12.88 -17.19 4.84
CA PHE A 77 -14.15 -17.43 5.52
C PHE A 77 -15.21 -18.01 4.58
N GLN A 78 -15.33 -17.47 3.36
CA GLN A 78 -16.27 -17.97 2.35
C GLN A 78 -15.92 -19.38 1.85
N VAL A 79 -14.64 -19.68 1.64
CA VAL A 79 -14.18 -21.02 1.24
C VAL A 79 -14.49 -22.05 2.33
N LEU A 80 -14.27 -21.71 3.60
CA LEU A 80 -14.63 -22.56 4.74
C LEU A 80 -16.14 -22.81 4.85
N MET A 81 -16.97 -21.88 4.37
CA MET A 81 -18.42 -22.03 4.23
C MET A 81 -18.85 -22.86 3.00
N GLY A 82 -17.90 -23.42 2.25
CA GLY A 82 -18.17 -24.30 1.12
C GLY A 82 -18.18 -23.62 -0.26
N LYS A 83 -17.81 -22.33 -0.35
CA LYS A 83 -17.67 -21.63 -1.65
C LYS A 83 -16.29 -21.82 -2.26
N TYR A 84 -15.98 -23.05 -2.65
CA TYR A 84 -14.66 -23.42 -3.16
C TYR A 84 -14.28 -22.73 -4.48
N ASP A 85 -15.26 -22.24 -5.25
CA ASP A 85 -15.01 -21.49 -6.49
C ASP A 85 -14.19 -20.20 -6.27
N LEU A 86 -14.15 -19.69 -5.03
CA LEU A 86 -13.37 -18.51 -4.65
C LEU A 86 -11.89 -18.82 -4.36
N PHE A 87 -11.47 -20.09 -4.41
CA PHE A 87 -10.12 -20.51 -4.04
C PHE A 87 -9.04 -19.77 -4.84
N GLY A 88 -9.23 -19.57 -6.15
CA GLY A 88 -8.30 -18.82 -6.99
C GLY A 88 -8.17 -17.35 -6.56
N GLN A 89 -9.28 -16.71 -6.18
CA GLN A 89 -9.27 -15.32 -5.70
C GLN A 89 -8.56 -15.21 -4.34
N VAL A 90 -8.81 -16.17 -3.45
CA VAL A 90 -8.12 -16.27 -2.15
C VAL A 90 -6.62 -16.45 -2.35
N PHE A 91 -6.21 -17.30 -3.29
CA PHE A 91 -4.80 -17.52 -3.60
C PHE A 91 -4.11 -16.23 -4.08
N ILE A 92 -4.74 -15.49 -5.00
CA ILE A 92 -4.21 -14.21 -5.51
C ILE A 92 -4.14 -13.16 -4.40
N ALA A 93 -5.20 -13.03 -3.58
CA ALA A 93 -5.20 -12.11 -2.45
C ALA A 93 -4.11 -12.47 -1.43
N GLY A 94 -3.91 -13.77 -1.17
CA GLY A 94 -2.83 -14.28 -0.31
C GLY A 94 -1.44 -13.95 -0.84
N PHE A 95 -1.21 -14.08 -2.16
CA PHE A 95 0.02 -13.64 -2.79
C PHE A 95 0.26 -12.13 -2.56
N GLY A 96 -0.78 -11.31 -2.70
CA GLY A 96 -0.74 -9.89 -2.37
C GLY A 96 -0.39 -9.61 -0.92
N VAL A 97 -0.97 -10.37 0.02
CA VAL A 97 -0.69 -10.27 1.46
C VAL A 97 0.78 -10.60 1.76
N VAL A 98 1.30 -11.72 1.27
CA VAL A 98 2.69 -12.13 1.50
C VAL A 98 3.67 -11.08 0.97
N ASN A 99 3.43 -10.55 -0.24
CA ASN A 99 4.28 -9.50 -0.81
C ASN A 99 4.15 -8.15 -0.09
N SER A 100 3.06 -7.94 0.67
CA SER A 100 2.81 -6.72 1.43
C SER A 100 3.27 -6.80 2.88
N TRP A 101 3.95 -7.88 3.28
CA TRP A 101 4.50 -8.06 4.62
C TRP A 101 5.25 -6.84 5.18
N PRO A 102 6.25 -6.26 4.48
CA PRO A 102 6.98 -5.11 5.00
C PRO A 102 6.09 -3.87 5.20
N ILE A 103 4.96 -3.78 4.50
CA ILE A 103 4.00 -2.67 4.63
C ILE A 103 3.18 -2.87 5.91
N TYR A 104 2.69 -4.08 6.19
CA TYR A 104 1.97 -4.36 7.44
C TYR A 104 2.86 -4.18 8.66
N GLU A 105 4.09 -4.69 8.57
CA GLU A 105 5.11 -4.47 9.59
C GLU A 105 5.33 -2.97 9.82
N ALA A 106 5.40 -2.21 8.73
CA ALA A 106 5.61 -0.78 8.78
C ALA A 106 4.46 0.03 9.38
N MET A 107 3.23 -0.42 9.18
CA MET A 107 2.01 0.24 9.67
C MET A 107 1.74 -0.07 11.15
N VAL A 108 1.87 -1.34 11.56
CA VAL A 108 1.34 -1.82 12.84
C VAL A 108 2.42 -2.33 13.79
N LEU A 109 3.36 -3.16 13.30
CA LEU A 109 4.24 -3.95 14.17
C LEU A 109 5.43 -3.17 14.73
N ARG A 110 5.99 -2.24 13.94
CA ARG A 110 7.20 -1.50 14.36
C ARG A 110 6.90 -0.20 15.10
N SER A 111 7.87 0.22 15.91
CA SER A 111 7.83 1.44 16.74
C SER A 111 9.08 2.30 16.59
N ASP A 112 9.97 1.96 15.67
CA ASP A 112 11.20 2.69 15.37
C ASP A 112 10.95 3.88 14.43
N LYS A 113 11.99 4.68 14.15
CA LYS A 113 11.90 5.82 13.20
C LYS A 113 11.57 5.39 11.78
N GLY A 114 11.79 4.12 11.45
CA GLY A 114 11.34 3.56 10.20
C GLY A 114 9.83 3.74 10.02
N LYS A 115 9.02 3.64 11.10
CA LYS A 115 7.54 3.53 11.13
C LYS A 115 6.79 4.38 10.10
N MET A 116 5.81 3.76 9.43
CA MET A 116 4.98 4.50 8.50
C MET A 116 4.19 5.58 9.27
N PRO A 117 4.22 6.84 8.83
CA PRO A 117 3.52 7.93 9.49
C PRO A 117 2.04 7.61 9.69
N THR A 118 1.55 7.80 10.90
CA THR A 118 0.17 7.49 11.30
C THR A 118 -0.86 8.18 10.42
N LYS A 119 -0.57 9.40 9.96
CA LYS A 119 -1.41 10.13 9.00
C LYS A 119 -1.66 9.34 7.71
N ILE A 120 -0.63 8.70 7.16
CA ILE A 120 -0.73 7.89 5.94
C ILE A 120 -1.57 6.65 6.20
N THR A 121 -1.31 5.95 7.31
CA THR A 121 -2.09 4.77 7.70
C THR A 121 -3.57 5.08 7.88
N LEU A 122 -3.90 6.22 8.51
CA LEU A 122 -5.29 6.67 8.69
C LEU A 122 -5.96 6.99 7.35
N ILE A 123 -5.28 7.74 6.46
CA ILE A 123 -5.80 8.05 5.11
C ILE A 123 -6.02 6.76 4.32
N ALA A 124 -5.05 5.84 4.35
CA ALA A 124 -5.12 4.58 3.63
C ALA A 124 -6.28 3.70 4.13
N GLY A 125 -6.48 3.63 5.45
CA GLY A 125 -7.60 2.93 6.07
C GLY A 125 -8.96 3.54 5.72
N PHE A 126 -9.06 4.87 5.75
CA PHE A 126 -10.27 5.58 5.34
C PHE A 126 -10.59 5.35 3.86
N LEU A 127 -9.58 5.39 2.98
CA LEU A 127 -9.75 5.12 1.56
C LEU A 127 -10.17 3.67 1.30
N ALA A 128 -9.55 2.70 1.98
CA ALA A 128 -9.96 1.30 1.91
C ALA A 128 -11.42 1.12 2.36
N TRP A 129 -11.83 1.78 3.44
CA TRP A 129 -13.21 1.76 3.92
C TRP A 129 -14.20 2.31 2.88
N ILE A 130 -13.88 3.43 2.23
CA ILE A 130 -14.69 3.96 1.11
C ILE A 130 -14.82 2.92 0.00
N MET A 131 -13.72 2.28 -0.41
CA MET A 131 -13.75 1.25 -1.45
C MET A 131 -14.64 0.06 -1.06
N PHE A 132 -14.61 -0.37 0.20
CA PHE A 132 -15.51 -1.43 0.70
C PHE A 132 -16.99 -1.02 0.65
N VAL A 133 -17.31 0.20 1.06
CA VAL A 133 -18.68 0.71 1.02
C VAL A 133 -19.19 0.79 -0.42
N LEU A 134 -18.37 1.33 -1.33
CA LEU A 134 -18.71 1.41 -2.76
C LEU A 134 -18.91 0.02 -3.38
N SER A 135 -18.02 -0.93 -3.11
CA SER A 135 -18.17 -2.31 -3.60
C SER A 135 -19.45 -2.95 -3.07
N SER A 136 -19.81 -2.69 -1.81
CA SER A 136 -21.02 -3.23 -1.20
C SER A 136 -22.28 -2.65 -1.84
N PHE A 137 -22.25 -1.38 -2.25
CA PHE A 137 -23.35 -0.75 -2.98
C PHE A 137 -23.50 -1.35 -4.38
N VAL A 138 -22.40 -1.52 -5.11
CA VAL A 138 -22.41 -2.09 -6.47
C VAL A 138 -22.91 -3.53 -6.48
N VAL A 139 -22.52 -4.37 -5.52
CA VAL A 139 -22.99 -5.78 -5.45
C VAL A 139 -24.47 -5.88 -5.07
N ARG A 140 -25.05 -4.85 -4.45
CA ARG A 140 -26.46 -4.83 -4.04
C ARG A 140 -27.40 -4.28 -5.13
N MET A 141 -26.88 -3.66 -6.17
CA MET A 141 -27.63 -3.12 -7.30
C MET A 141 -27.82 -4.19 -8.38
#